data_AF-A0A959KX58-F1
#
_entry.id   AF-A0A959KX58-F1
#
_cell.length_a   1.000
_cell.length_b   1.000
_cell.length_c   1.000
_cell.angle_alpha   90.00
_cell.angle_beta   90.00
_cell.angle_gamma   90.00
#
_symmetry.space_group_name_H-M   'P 1'
#
loop_
_entity.id
_entity.type
_entity.pdbx_description
1 polymer ?
#
loop_
_entity_poly.entity_id
_entity_poly.type
_entity_poly.pdbx_seq_one_letter_code
_entity_poly.pdbx_strand_id
1 'polypeptide(L)'
;ELTFDTDGNLLFTETEISAGSLPTAVTNTVETAHPGQAIEEADRLDFPDGSVQYEVELGGSNPVELLVSADGEVICEEAGDTDDEE
;
A
#
# COMPACT_ATOMS: atom_id res chain seq x y z
N GLU A 1 11.68 -1.98 0.34
CA GLU A 1 13.14 -1.79 0.16
C GLU A 1 13.66 -0.45 0.73
N LEU A 2 14.72 0.18 0.20
CA LEU A 2 15.16 1.54 0.59
C LEU A 2 15.03 2.50 -0.60
N THR A 3 14.23 3.54 -0.46
CA THR A 3 13.94 4.49 -1.55
C THR A 3 14.59 5.84 -1.27
N PHE A 4 15.33 6.37 -2.25
CA PHE A 4 16.04 7.65 -2.15
C PHE A 4 15.65 8.59 -3.29
N ASP A 5 15.72 9.90 -3.04
CA ASP A 5 15.63 10.91 -4.09
C ASP A 5 16.94 11.01 -4.90
N THR A 6 16.96 11.87 -5.92
CA THR A 6 18.14 12.08 -6.78
C THR A 6 19.33 12.73 -6.07
N ASP A 7 19.10 13.35 -4.91
CA ASP A 7 20.14 13.97 -4.08
C ASP A 7 20.68 13.00 -3.02
N GLY A 8 20.12 11.79 -2.94
CA GLY A 8 20.53 10.74 -1.99
C GLY A 8 19.89 10.86 -0.61
N ASN A 9 18.82 11.65 -0.45
CA ASN A 9 18.05 11.67 0.79
C ASN A 9 17.11 10.47 0.83
N LEU A 10 17.03 9.81 1.99
CA LEU A 10 16.07 8.72 2.20
C LEU A 10 14.65 9.29 2.13
N LEU A 11 13.80 8.70 1.29
CA LEU A 11 12.38 9.03 1.19
C LEU A 11 11.55 8.15 2.11
N PHE A 12 11.74 6.84 2.04
CA PHE A 12 11.12 5.88 2.95
C PHE A 12 11.88 4.55 2.93
N THR A 13 11.65 3.73 3.95
CA THR A 13 11.94 2.30 3.90
C THR A 13 10.64 1.54 3.77
N GLU A 14 10.62 0.53 2.93
CA GLU A 14 9.45 -0.29 2.67
C GLU A 14 9.72 -1.72 3.09
N THR A 15 8.71 -2.37 3.65
CA THR A 15 8.79 -3.73 4.17
C THR A 15 7.49 -4.44 3.91
N GLU A 16 7.57 -5.54 3.16
CA GLU A 16 6.45 -6.44 2.94
C GLU A 16 5.91 -6.95 4.28
N ILE A 17 4.60 -6.86 4.45
CA ILE A 17 3.88 -7.34 5.63
C ILE A 17 2.72 -8.23 5.21
N SER A 18 2.31 -9.15 6.10
CA SER A 18 1.07 -9.87 5.87
C SER A 18 -0.13 -8.89 5.90
N ALA A 19 -1.14 -9.06 5.05
CA ALA A 19 -2.39 -8.30 5.11
C ALA A 19 -3.03 -8.25 6.51
N GLY A 20 -2.91 -9.33 7.30
CA GLY A 20 -3.40 -9.37 8.70
C GLY A 20 -2.65 -8.47 9.69
N SER A 21 -1.54 -7.86 9.28
CA SER A 21 -0.76 -6.88 10.06
C SER A 21 -1.16 -5.43 9.75
N LEU A 22 -2.02 -5.21 8.75
CA LEU A 22 -2.54 -3.88 8.42
C LEU A 22 -3.37 -3.31 9.58
N PRO A 23 -3.27 -1.99 9.84
CA PRO A 23 -4.15 -1.34 10.79
C PRO A 23 -5.61 -1.50 10.40
N THR A 24 -6.50 -1.62 11.40
CA THR A 24 -7.95 -1.71 11.16
C THR A 24 -8.49 -0.53 10.36
N ALA A 25 -7.90 0.65 10.50
CA ALA A 25 -8.29 1.82 9.71
C ALA A 25 -8.05 1.59 8.22
N VAL A 26 -6.88 1.07 7.85
CA VAL A 26 -6.54 0.75 6.46
C VAL A 26 -7.45 -0.34 5.90
N THR A 27 -7.63 -1.45 6.62
CA THR A 27 -8.50 -2.54 6.14
C THR A 27 -9.96 -2.10 5.97
N ASN A 28 -10.45 -1.21 6.85
CA ASN A 28 -11.81 -0.66 6.71
C ASN A 28 -11.93 0.27 5.51
N THR A 29 -10.91 1.09 5.23
CA THR A 29 -10.87 1.96 4.05
C THR A 29 -10.89 1.11 2.78
N VAL A 30 -10.05 0.08 2.71
CA VAL A 30 -10.00 -0.86 1.58
C VAL A 30 -11.36 -1.52 1.34
N GLU A 31 -11.97 -2.13 2.37
CA GLU A 31 -13.28 -2.80 2.24
C GLU A 31 -14.40 -1.81 1.86
N THR A 32 -14.30 -0.54 2.27
CA THR A 32 -15.30 0.47 1.93
C THR A 32 -15.17 0.94 0.48
N ALA A 33 -13.94 1.10 -0.01
CA ALA A 33 -13.65 1.56 -1.36
C ALA A 33 -13.81 0.44 -2.40
N HIS A 34 -13.35 -0.78 -2.06
CA HIS A 34 -13.31 -1.95 -2.93
C HIS A 34 -13.93 -3.18 -2.25
N PRO A 35 -15.26 -3.17 -2.01
CA PRO A 35 -15.93 -4.21 -1.22
C PRO A 35 -15.77 -5.59 -1.86
N GLY A 36 -15.25 -6.54 -1.08
CA GLY A 36 -15.07 -7.93 -1.47
C GLY A 36 -13.89 -8.22 -2.40
N GLN A 37 -13.04 -7.24 -2.72
CA GLN A 37 -11.74 -7.53 -3.34
C GLN A 37 -10.76 -8.04 -2.27
N ALA A 38 -9.93 -9.01 -2.64
CA ALA A 38 -8.93 -9.57 -1.75
C ALA A 38 -7.68 -8.68 -1.76
N ILE A 39 -7.10 -8.45 -0.58
CA ILE A 39 -5.76 -7.91 -0.45
C ILE A 39 -4.79 -9.05 -0.76
N GLU A 40 -4.05 -8.94 -1.86
CA GLU A 40 -3.07 -9.93 -2.27
C GLU A 40 -1.71 -9.60 -1.65
N GLU A 41 -1.30 -8.34 -1.72
CA GLU A 41 -0.02 -7.84 -1.19
C GLU A 41 -0.21 -6.61 -0.31
N ALA A 42 0.73 -6.40 0.61
CA ALA A 42 0.72 -5.26 1.51
C ALA A 42 2.12 -4.89 1.97
N ASP A 43 2.46 -3.63 1.81
CA ASP A 43 3.75 -3.09 2.20
C ASP A 43 3.60 -1.97 3.21
N ARG A 44 4.55 -1.91 4.15
CA ARG A 44 4.63 -0.84 5.15
C ARG A 44 5.77 0.11 4.78
N LEU A 45 5.41 1.37 4.55
CA LEU A 45 6.35 2.45 4.22
C LEU A 45 6.60 3.29 5.48
N ASP A 46 7.84 3.28 5.99
CA ASP A 46 8.34 4.14 7.07
C ASP A 46 9.05 5.36 6.50
N PHE A 47 8.54 6.55 6.84
CA PHE A 47 9.13 7.81 6.40
C PHE A 47 10.09 8.40 7.46
N PRO A 48 11.11 9.19 7.06
CA PRO A 48 12.06 9.81 7.97
C PRO A 48 11.45 10.74 9.02
N ASP A 49 10.27 11.30 8.75
CA ASP A 49 9.53 12.15 9.70
C ASP A 49 8.75 11.35 10.75
N GLY A 50 8.80 10.02 10.67
CA GLY A 50 8.12 9.08 11.56
C GLY A 50 6.68 8.77 11.14
N SER A 51 6.19 9.33 10.03
CA SER A 51 4.92 8.92 9.45
C SER A 51 5.01 7.53 8.82
N VAL A 52 3.86 6.88 8.72
CA VAL A 52 3.73 5.52 8.18
C VAL A 52 2.61 5.52 7.17
N GLN A 53 2.87 4.90 6.03
CA GLN A 53 1.86 4.61 5.01
C GLN A 53 1.89 3.12 4.69
N TYR A 54 0.84 2.67 4.02
CA TYR A 54 0.63 1.30 3.62
C TYR A 54 0.26 1.29 2.15
N GLU A 55 1.04 0.58 1.38
CA GLU A 55 0.70 0.23 0.01
C GLU A 55 -0.05 -1.11 0.06
N VAL A 56 -1.17 -1.19 -0.66
CA VAL A 56 -2.06 -2.35 -0.63
C VAL A 56 -2.47 -2.68 -2.05
N GLU A 57 -2.10 -3.87 -2.50
CA GLU A 57 -2.53 -4.38 -3.80
C GLU A 57 -3.78 -5.25 -3.65
N LEU A 58 -4.80 -4.89 -4.42
CA LEU A 58 -6.06 -5.62 -4.50
C LEU A 58 -6.11 -6.41 -5.79
N GLY A 59 -6.31 -7.72 -5.66
CA GLY A 59 -6.42 -8.62 -6.81
C GLY A 59 -7.79 -8.60 -7.48
N GLY A 60 -7.90 -9.32 -8.60
CA GLY A 60 -9.15 -9.57 -9.31
C GLY A 60 -9.07 -9.18 -10.79
N SER A 61 -10.22 -9.02 -11.44
CA SER A 61 -10.27 -8.70 -12.89
C SER A 61 -9.88 -7.26 -13.23
N ASN A 62 -9.85 -6.38 -12.23
CA ASN A 62 -9.33 -5.02 -12.34
C ASN A 62 -8.50 -4.80 -11.06
N PRO A 63 -7.20 -5.16 -11.07
CA PRO A 63 -6.35 -4.96 -9.92
C PRO A 63 -6.24 -3.47 -9.61
N VAL A 64 -6.07 -3.15 -8.34
CA VAL A 64 -5.98 -1.77 -7.84
C VAL A 64 -4.88 -1.72 -6.80
N GLU A 65 -4.01 -0.72 -6.89
CA GLU A 65 -3.05 -0.42 -5.85
C GLU A 65 -3.48 0.84 -5.09
N LEU A 66 -3.44 0.77 -3.77
CA LEU A 66 -3.83 1.86 -2.88
C LEU A 66 -2.67 2.23 -1.97
N LEU A 67 -2.31 3.51 -1.95
CA LEU A 67 -1.46 4.09 -0.92
C LEU A 67 -2.33 4.74 0.15
N VAL A 68 -2.27 4.22 1.37
CA VAL A 68 -3.13 4.62 2.49
C VAL A 68 -2.29 5.01 3.69
N SER A 69 -2.63 6.13 4.32
CA SER A 69 -2.05 6.53 5.61
C SER A 69 -2.43 5.56 6.75
N ALA A 70 -1.67 5.58 7.85
CA ALA A 70 -1.95 4.74 9.01
C ALA A 70 -3.32 4.95 9.68
N ASP A 71 -3.94 6.12 9.50
CA ASP A 71 -5.29 6.46 9.99
C ASP A 71 -6.41 6.23 8.95
N GLY A 72 -6.06 5.71 7.77
CA GLY A 72 -7.01 5.24 6.77
C GLY A 72 -7.39 6.27 5.70
N GLU A 73 -6.73 7.42 5.63
CA GLU A 73 -6.87 8.35 4.50
C GLU A 73 -6.18 7.77 3.25
N VAL A 74 -6.90 7.70 2.13
CA VAL A 74 -6.35 7.33 0.82
C VAL A 74 -5.54 8.49 0.26
N ILE A 75 -4.27 8.22 -0.02
CA ILE A 75 -3.30 9.19 -0.54
C ILE A 75 -3.23 9.09 -2.07
N CYS A 76 -3.17 7.86 -2.58
CA CYS A 76 -3.13 7.56 -4.00
C CYS A 76 -3.91 6.28 -4.29
N GLU A 77 -4.48 6.21 -5.49
CA GLU A 77 -5.10 5.01 -6.07
C GLU A 77 -4.68 4.94 -7.52
N GLU A 78 -4.18 3.79 -7.95
CA GLU A 78 -3.87 3.50 -9.34
C GLU A 78 -4.35 2.11 -9.76
N ALA A 79 -4.42 1.90 -11.07
CA ALA A 79 -4.67 0.56 -11.57
C ALA A 79 -3.48 -0.31 -11.16
N GLY A 80 -3.75 -1.38 -10.43
CA GLY A 80 -2.72 -2.35 -10.06
C GLY A 80 -2.14 -3.00 -11.31
N ASP A 81 -0.95 -3.56 -11.19
CA ASP A 81 -0.30 -4.15 -12.35
C ASP A 81 -1.08 -5.38 -12.81
N THR A 82 -1.29 -5.50 -14.12
CA THR A 82 -1.93 -6.68 -14.72
C THR A 82 -0.89 -7.67 -15.22
N ASP A 83 0.39 -7.41 -14.98
CA ASP A 83 1.50 -8.23 -15.42
C ASP A 83 1.45 -9.58 -14.68
N ASP A 84 0.57 -10.46 -15.19
CA ASP A 84 0.82 -11.88 -15.33
C ASP A 84 2.22 -12.00 -15.95
N GLU A 85 3.27 -12.09 -15.11
CA GLU A 85 4.57 -12.60 -15.53
C GLU A 85 4.35 -14.05 -16.02
N GLU A 86 4.09 -14.21 -17.31
CA GLU A 86 4.12 -15.48 -18.05
C GLU A 86 5.50 -16.14 -18.04
#